data_AF-A0A0Q6XTX6-F1
#
_entry.id   AF-A0A0Q6XTX6-F1
#
_cell.length_a   1.000
_cell.length_b   1.000
_cell.length_c   1.000
_cell.angle_alpha   90.00
_cell.angle_beta   90.00
_cell.angle_gamma   90.00
#
_symmetry.space_group_name_H-M   'P 1'
#
loop_
_entity.id
_entity.type
_entity.pdbx_description
1 polymer ?
#
loop_
_entity_poly.entity_id
_entity_poly.type
_entity_poly.pdbx_seq_one_letter_code
_entity_poly.pdbx_strand_id
1 'polypeptide(L)'
;MALIVSPIGEDTDLRAALEDLKLGRHSAARDLLSRTGSHWALRTSRSQLLAAGAGEVGVFKAWRDEEPDSPHACMMWARALTRAAVEAYRKGERHQVVGRAAALAQQEWRRLDHLWP
;
A
#
# COMPACT_ATOMS: atom_id res chain seq x y z
N MET A 1 -14.92 24.97 14.31
CA MET A 1 -13.72 24.82 13.45
C MET A 1 -13.10 23.47 13.77
N ALA A 2 -13.43 22.42 13.01
CA ALA A 2 -12.85 21.10 13.26
C ALA A 2 -11.40 21.12 12.78
N LEU A 3 -10.46 21.03 13.72
CA LEU A 3 -9.07 20.74 13.39
C LEU A 3 -9.07 19.33 12.79
N ILE A 4 -9.03 19.22 11.46
CA ILE A 4 -8.78 17.94 10.82
C ILE A 4 -7.31 17.60 11.14
N VAL A 5 -7.12 16.84 12.21
CA VAL A 5 -5.82 16.25 12.53
C VAL A 5 -5.48 15.33 11.38
N SER A 6 -4.36 15.60 10.71
CA SER A 6 -3.87 14.71 9.65
C SER A 6 -3.67 13.32 10.23
N PRO A 7 -4.17 12.24 9.57
CA PRO A 7 -3.96 10.87 10.06
C PRO A 7 -2.47 10.46 10.05
N ILE A 8 -1.60 11.24 9.40
CA ILE A 8 -0.14 11.08 9.41
C ILE A 8 0.49 11.61 10.72
N GLY A 9 -0.18 12.56 11.40
CA GLY A 9 0.35 13.18 12.62
C GLY A 9 1.72 13.82 12.40
N GLU A 10 2.65 13.57 13.33
CA GLU A 10 4.03 14.06 13.30
C GLU A 10 5.01 13.09 12.60
N ASP A 11 4.53 12.03 11.95
CA ASP A 11 5.38 11.06 11.25
C ASP A 11 5.99 11.67 9.97
N THR A 12 7.12 12.35 10.13
CA THR A 12 7.85 13.03 9.06
C THR A 12 8.39 12.06 8.02
N ASP A 13 8.85 10.88 8.44
CA ASP A 13 9.33 9.83 7.55
C ASP A 13 8.20 9.30 6.65
N LEU A 14 7.01 9.07 7.22
CA LEU A 14 5.84 8.68 6.44
C LEU A 14 5.42 9.77 5.46
N ARG A 15 5.49 11.04 5.87
CA ARG A 15 5.19 12.18 4.98
C ARG A 15 6.16 12.23 3.80
N ALA A 16 7.46 12.09 4.05
CA ALA A 16 8.47 12.07 2.99
C ALA A 16 8.24 10.90 2.02
N ALA A 17 7.98 9.70 2.54
CA ALA A 17 7.69 8.54 1.71
C ALA A 17 6.43 8.72 0.84
N LEU A 18 5.40 9.41 1.35
CA LEU A 18 4.21 9.73 0.57
C LEU A 18 4.49 10.71 -0.58
N GLU A 19 5.29 11.74 -0.34
CA GLU A 19 5.68 12.66 -1.41
C GLU A 19 6.52 11.96 -2.49
N ASP A 20 7.44 11.08 -2.09
CA ASP A 20 8.20 10.25 -3.03
C ASP A 20 7.29 9.33 -3.86
N LEU A 21 6.31 8.68 -3.24
CA LEU A 21 5.36 7.81 -3.94
C LEU A 21 4.53 8.58 -4.98
N LYS A 22 4.14 9.82 -4.70
CA LYS A 22 3.46 10.69 -5.68
C LYS A 22 4.34 11.02 -6.88
N LEU A 23 5.66 10.99 -6.71
CA LEU A 23 6.65 11.15 -7.78
C LEU A 23 7.03 9.82 -8.44
N GLY A 24 6.35 8.72 -8.11
CA GLY A 24 6.64 7.38 -8.63
C GLY A 24 7.87 6.72 -8.00
N ARG A 25 8.43 7.28 -6.93
CA ARG A 25 9.63 6.77 -6.24
C ARG A 25 9.22 5.94 -5.03
N HIS A 26 9.78 4.74 -4.90
CA HIS A 26 9.38 3.78 -3.87
C HIS A 26 10.44 3.51 -2.79
N SER A 27 11.68 3.94 -2.99
CA SER A 27 12.79 3.66 -2.08
C SER A 27 12.53 4.14 -0.65
N ALA A 28 12.00 5.35 -0.47
CA ALA A 28 11.67 5.87 0.87
C ALA A 28 10.58 5.05 1.55
N ALA A 29 9.57 4.58 0.81
CA ALA A 29 8.52 3.71 1.35
C ALA A 29 9.06 2.32 1.72
N ARG A 30 9.95 1.75 0.90
CA ARG A 30 10.65 0.50 1.20
C ARG A 30 11.44 0.60 2.49
N ASP A 31 12.27 1.64 2.62
CA ASP A 31 13.13 1.84 3.78
C ASP A 31 12.29 2.13 5.03
N LEU A 32 11.23 2.94 4.91
CA LEU A 32 10.25 3.20 5.98
C LEU A 32 9.65 1.92 6.53
N LEU A 33 9.20 1.02 5.65
CA LEU A 33 8.60 -0.25 6.04
C LEU A 33 9.65 -1.25 6.55
N SER A 34 10.88 -1.19 6.07
CA SER A 34 11.98 -2.03 6.56
C SER A 34 12.34 -1.66 7.99
N ARG A 35 12.39 -0.35 8.30
CA ARG A 35 12.67 0.18 9.65
C ARG A 35 11.61 -0.18 10.69
N THR A 36 10.41 -0.64 10.31
CA THR A 36 9.42 -1.07 11.31
C THR A 36 9.77 -2.40 11.96
N GLY A 37 10.61 -3.22 11.33
CA GLY A 37 10.94 -4.57 11.81
C GLY A 37 9.69 -5.38 12.18
N SER A 38 9.71 -5.99 13.36
CA SER A 38 8.62 -6.78 13.95
C SER A 38 7.52 -5.95 14.63
N HIS A 39 7.56 -4.61 14.54
CA HIS A 39 6.54 -3.74 15.13
C HIS A 39 5.26 -3.71 14.27
N TRP A 40 4.48 -4.79 14.29
CA TRP A 40 3.34 -5.04 13.40
C TRP A 40 2.29 -3.94 13.36
N ALA A 41 1.98 -3.32 14.51
CA ALA A 41 1.00 -2.24 14.58
C ALA A 41 1.43 -1.02 13.75
N LEU A 42 2.68 -0.58 13.91
CA LEU A 42 3.29 0.53 13.17
C LEU A 42 3.43 0.20 11.68
N ARG A 43 3.83 -1.02 11.35
CA ARG A 43 3.87 -1.48 9.95
C ARG A 43 2.50 -1.43 9.29
N THR A 44 1.47 -1.86 10.00
CA THR A 44 0.09 -1.87 9.51
C THR A 44 -0.42 -0.45 9.30
N SER A 45 -0.24 0.45 10.27
CA SER A 45 -0.68 1.84 10.14
C SER A 45 0.03 2.56 8.99
N ARG A 46 1.36 2.47 8.91
CA ARG A 46 2.15 3.09 7.84
C ARG A 46 1.77 2.55 6.46
N SER A 47 1.66 1.23 6.29
CA SER A 47 1.27 0.65 4.99
C SER A 47 -0.16 1.01 4.57
N GLN A 48 -1.10 1.13 5.51
CA GLN A 48 -2.45 1.64 5.22
C GLN A 48 -2.44 3.09 4.74
N LEU A 49 -1.66 3.95 5.40
CA LEU A 49 -1.55 5.37 5.05
C LEU A 49 -0.81 5.58 3.73
N LEU A 50 0.27 4.82 3.46
CA LEU A 50 0.95 4.82 2.17
C LEU A 50 -0.02 4.47 1.03
N ALA A 51 -0.77 3.37 1.18
CA ALA A 51 -1.74 2.94 0.15
C ALA A 51 -2.89 3.94 -0.05
N ALA A 52 -3.27 4.68 0.99
CA ALA A 52 -4.31 5.70 0.91
C ALA A 52 -3.80 7.04 0.32
N GLY A 53 -2.53 7.37 0.53
CA GLY A 53 -1.96 8.68 0.24
C GLY A 53 -1.10 8.76 -1.02
N ALA A 54 -0.73 7.63 -1.63
CA ALA A 54 0.10 7.58 -2.84
C ALA A 54 -0.57 8.18 -4.10
N GLY A 55 -1.87 8.45 -4.05
CA GLY A 55 -2.65 8.92 -5.20
C GLY A 55 -2.98 7.76 -6.13
N GLU A 56 -2.07 7.44 -7.06
CA GLU A 56 -2.30 6.39 -8.05
C GLU A 56 -1.85 5.01 -7.56
N VAL A 57 -2.69 4.00 -7.81
CA VAL A 57 -2.38 2.60 -7.52
C VAL A 57 -1.19 2.09 -8.37
N GLY A 58 -0.88 2.75 -9.49
CA GLY A 58 0.18 2.38 -10.43
C GLY A 58 1.58 2.35 -9.84
N VAL A 59 1.92 3.21 -8.88
CA VAL A 59 3.26 3.24 -8.27
C VAL A 59 3.60 1.92 -7.56
N PHE A 60 2.61 1.29 -6.92
CA PHE A 60 2.83 0.01 -6.23
C PHE A 60 2.97 -1.16 -7.21
N LYS A 61 2.30 -1.09 -8.37
CA LYS A 61 2.51 -2.06 -9.43
C LYS A 61 3.91 -1.94 -10.00
N ALA A 62 4.35 -0.72 -10.31
CA ALA A 62 5.69 -0.46 -10.83
C ALA A 62 6.76 -0.95 -9.85
N TRP A 63 6.63 -0.60 -8.56
CA TRP A 63 7.53 -1.10 -7.52
C TRP A 63 7.56 -2.64 -7.46
N ARG A 64 6.39 -3.30 -7.48
CA ARG A 64 6.33 -4.77 -7.49
C ARG A 64 6.97 -5.38 -8.74
N ASP A 65 6.82 -4.75 -9.90
CA ASP A 65 7.39 -5.24 -11.16
C ASP A 65 8.92 -5.05 -11.20
N GLU A 66 9.43 -3.98 -10.58
CA GLU A 66 10.86 -3.71 -10.41
C GLU A 66 11.52 -4.61 -9.35
N GLU A 67 10.81 -4.90 -8.25
CA GLU A 67 11.30 -5.71 -7.13
C GLU A 67 10.35 -6.90 -6.85
N PRO A 68 10.30 -7.93 -7.72
CA PRO A 68 9.32 -9.02 -7.61
C PRO A 68 9.49 -9.90 -6.36
N ASP A 69 10.68 -9.95 -5.78
CA ASP A 69 11.00 -10.74 -4.58
C ASP A 69 11.00 -9.89 -3.30
N SER A 70 10.66 -8.60 -3.40
CA SER A 70 10.59 -7.70 -2.24
C SER A 70 9.29 -7.93 -1.48
N PRO A 71 9.33 -8.42 -0.23
CA PRO A 71 8.12 -8.66 0.55
C PRO A 71 7.35 -7.36 0.80
N HIS A 72 8.04 -6.22 0.82
CA HIS A 72 7.42 -4.90 0.95
C HIS A 72 6.66 -4.50 -0.30
N ALA A 73 7.26 -4.66 -1.48
CA ALA A 73 6.65 -4.31 -2.75
C ALA A 73 5.38 -5.14 -3.00
N CYS A 74 5.49 -6.46 -2.86
CA CYS A 74 4.37 -7.37 -3.01
C CYS A 74 3.26 -7.10 -1.98
N MET A 75 3.60 -6.88 -0.70
CA MET A 75 2.61 -6.53 0.33
C MET A 75 1.88 -5.22 0.00
N MET A 76 2.61 -4.19 -0.43
CA MET A 76 2.01 -2.90 -0.79
C MET A 76 1.11 -3.01 -2.02
N TRP A 77 1.49 -3.81 -3.01
CA TRP A 77 0.66 -4.06 -4.18
C TRP A 77 -0.64 -4.78 -3.82
N ALA A 78 -0.55 -5.86 -3.04
CA ALA A 78 -1.72 -6.58 -2.55
C ALA A 78 -2.65 -5.67 -1.73
N ARG A 79 -2.08 -4.79 -0.88
CA ARG A 79 -2.83 -3.82 -0.10
C ARG A 79 -3.55 -2.78 -0.97
N ALA A 80 -2.88 -2.25 -2.00
CA ALA A 80 -3.47 -1.29 -2.93
C ALA A 80 -4.64 -1.90 -3.70
N LEU A 81 -4.51 -3.15 -4.16
CA LEU A 81 -5.58 -3.89 -4.84
C LEU A 81 -6.78 -4.15 -3.91
N THR A 82 -6.54 -4.57 -2.66
CA THR A 82 -7.61 -4.75 -1.67
C THR A 82 -8.35 -3.43 -1.42
N ARG A 83 -7.61 -2.32 -1.29
CA ARG A 83 -8.22 -1.00 -1.13
C ARG A 83 -9.06 -0.62 -2.34
N ALA A 84 -8.54 -0.79 -3.55
CA ALA A 84 -9.25 -0.51 -4.79
C ALA A 84 -10.54 -1.34 -4.92
N ALA A 85 -10.51 -2.62 -4.52
CA ALA A 85 -11.69 -3.48 -4.49
C ALA A 85 -12.76 -2.97 -3.51
N VAL A 86 -12.38 -2.60 -2.29
CA VAL A 86 -13.29 -2.06 -1.27
C VAL A 86 -13.86 -0.71 -1.69
N GLU A 87 -13.05 0.17 -2.29
CA GLU A 87 -13.53 1.45 -2.81
C GLU A 87 -14.49 1.29 -3.98
N ALA A 88 -14.19 0.40 -4.92
CA ALA A 88 -15.08 0.08 -6.04
C ALA A 88 -16.43 -0.46 -5.52
N TYR A 89 -16.40 -1.37 -4.55
CA TYR A 89 -17.62 -1.87 -3.90
C TYR A 89 -18.43 -0.75 -3.24
N ARG A 90 -17.78 0.13 -2.48
CA ARG A 90 -18.43 1.27 -1.80
C ARG A 90 -19.01 2.29 -2.79
N LYS A 91 -18.42 2.43 -3.96
CA LYS A 91 -18.90 3.30 -5.05
C LYS A 91 -20.07 2.68 -5.84
N GLY A 92 -20.44 1.44 -5.56
CA GLY A 92 -21.48 0.74 -6.33
C GLY A 92 -21.01 0.32 -7.73
N GLU A 93 -19.70 0.15 -7.92
CA GLU A 93 -19.15 -0.33 -9.19
C GLU A 93 -19.64 -1.73 -9.53
N ARG A 94 -19.59 -2.08 -10.82
CA ARG A 94 -20.00 -3.41 -11.30
C ARG A 94 -19.26 -4.52 -10.55
N HIS A 95 -19.98 -5.57 -10.17
CA HIS A 95 -19.43 -6.72 -9.45
C HIS A 95 -18.18 -7.32 -10.13
N GLN A 96 -18.11 -7.29 -11.46
CA GLN A 96 -16.93 -7.74 -12.23
C GLN A 96 -15.67 -6.91 -11.97
N VAL A 97 -15.79 -5.59 -11.74
CA VAL A 97 -14.66 -4.70 -11.42
C VAL A 97 -14.17 -5.02 -10.02
N VAL A 98 -15.09 -5.10 -9.06
CA VAL A 98 -14.79 -5.48 -7.66
C VAL A 98 -14.14 -6.85 -7.59
N GLY A 99 -14.72 -7.84 -8.28
CA GLY A 99 -14.23 -9.22 -8.32
C GLY A 99 -12.85 -9.34 -8.93
N ARG A 100 -12.54 -8.59 -10.01
CA ARG A 100 -11.19 -8.58 -10.61
C ARG A 100 -10.15 -8.01 -9.65
N ALA A 101 -10.43 -6.87 -9.01
CA ALA A 101 -9.51 -6.27 -8.05
C ALA A 101 -9.27 -7.20 -6.84
N ALA A 102 -10.33 -7.83 -6.32
CA ALA A 102 -10.24 -8.80 -5.24
C ALA A 102 -9.45 -10.07 -5.62
N ALA A 103 -9.66 -10.60 -6.83
CA ALA A 103 -8.95 -11.78 -7.32
C ALA A 103 -7.44 -11.53 -7.48
N LEU A 104 -7.06 -10.37 -8.04
CA LEU A 104 -5.65 -9.98 -8.14
C LEU A 104 -5.04 -9.80 -6.75
N ALA A 105 -5.75 -9.16 -5.82
CA ALA A 105 -5.28 -9.03 -4.45
C ALA A 105 -5.01 -10.41 -3.83
N GLN A 106 -5.96 -11.34 -3.98
CA GLN A 106 -5.82 -12.70 -3.45
C GLN A 106 -4.65 -13.46 -4.09
N GLN A 107 -4.43 -13.32 -5.40
CA GLN A 107 -3.32 -13.95 -6.09
C GLN A 107 -1.97 -13.48 -5.54
N GLU A 108 -1.80 -12.17 -5.34
CA GLU A 108 -0.55 -11.62 -4.81
C GLU A 108 -0.35 -12.01 -3.33
N TRP A 109 -1.41 -12.03 -2.53
CA TRP A 109 -1.34 -12.55 -1.16
C TRP A 109 -0.86 -14.00 -1.10
N ARG A 110 -1.34 -14.87 -2.00
CA ARG A 110 -0.88 -16.27 -2.05
C ARG A 110 0.59 -16.39 -2.46
N ARG A 111 1.09 -15.48 -3.29
CA ARG A 111 2.52 -15.45 -3.64
C ARG A 111 3.39 -14.99 -2.48
N LEU A 112 2.88 -14.14 -1.59
CA LEU A 112 3.65 -13.63 -0.45
C LEU A 112 3.97 -14.68 0.62
N ASP A 113 3.24 -15.80 0.64
CA ASP A 113 3.32 -16.81 1.71
C ASP A 113 4.74 -17.37 1.93
N HIS A 114 5.57 -17.38 0.88
CA HIS A 114 6.96 -17.85 0.96
C HIS A 114 8.02 -16.73 1.06
N LEU A 115 7.61 -15.47 0.94
CA LEU A 115 8.53 -14.30 0.92
C LEU A 115 8.63 -13.62 2.27
N TRP A 116 7.72 -13.92 3.19
CA TRP A 116 7.71 -13.35 4.52
C TRP A 116 8.54 -14.22 5.50
N PRO A 117 9.55 -13.67 6.19
CA PRO A 117 10.36 -14.43 7.16
C PRO A 117 9.62 -14.73 8.47
#